data_AF-A0AAF0XRA0-F1
#
_entry.id   AF-A0AAF0XRA0-F1
#
_cell.length_a   1.000
_cell.length_b   1.000
_cell.length_c   1.000
_cell.angle_alpha   90.00
_cell.angle_beta   90.00
_cell.angle_gamma   90.00
#
_symmetry.space_group_name_H-M   'P 1'
#
loop_
_entity.id
_entity.type
_entity.pdbx_description
1 polymer ?
#
loop_
_entity_poly.entity_id
_entity_poly.type
_entity_poly.pdbx_seq_one_letter_code
_entity_poly.pdbx_strand_id
1 'polypeptide(L)'
;MKRVKAELARVLGTKKNLEDSDIYNLPYLKAIVEETLRLHPPAPILLPRKADRDTDFMGYRIPKDTQVFINNWAIATDEDDWEDALSFKPERFLDSNFNYKGQNYEFLPFGAGRRILPRSSVGSSCGALGSGLHASAV
;
A
#
# COMPACT_ATOMS: atom_id res chain seq x y z
N MET A 1 15.55 6.76 7.81
CA MET A 1 15.88 7.94 6.96
C MET A 1 17.29 7.96 6.35
N LYS A 2 18.36 7.51 7.02
CA LYS A 2 19.72 7.55 6.42
C LYS A 2 19.85 6.73 5.13
N ARG A 3 19.27 5.52 5.11
CA ARG A 3 19.34 4.57 3.98
C ARG A 3 18.68 5.11 2.70
N VAL A 4 17.46 5.66 2.80
CA VAL A 4 16.77 6.26 1.64
C VAL A 4 17.50 7.50 1.09
N LYS A 5 18.10 8.33 1.97
CA LYS A 5 18.92 9.46 1.53
C LYS A 5 20.16 9.02 0.75
N ALA A 6 20.81 7.93 1.19
CA ALA A 6 21.94 7.34 0.48
C ALA A 6 21.52 6.72 -0.86
N GLU A 7 20.38 6.04 -0.92
CA GLU A 7 19.82 5.50 -2.16
C GLU A 7 19.49 6.61 -3.16
N LEU A 8 18.80 7.66 -2.71
CA LEU A 8 18.49 8.84 -3.53
C LEU A 8 19.76 9.52 -4.05
N ALA A 9 20.78 9.71 -3.20
CA ALA A 9 22.05 10.30 -3.61
C ALA A 9 22.76 9.45 -4.68
N ARG A 10 22.70 8.12 -4.56
CA ARG A 10 23.28 7.19 -5.53
C ARG A 10 22.57 7.25 -6.89
N VAL A 11 21.23 7.32 -6.90
CA VAL A 11 20.44 7.30 -8.14
C VAL A 11 20.40 8.66 -8.82
N LEU A 12 20.25 9.75 -8.04
CA LEU A 12 20.21 11.09 -8.60
C LEU A 12 21.58 11.60 -9.01
N GLY A 13 22.65 11.23 -8.27
CA GLY A 13 23.98 11.75 -8.53
C GLY A 13 24.00 13.28 -8.53
N THR A 14 24.17 13.88 -9.73
CA THR A 14 24.16 15.33 -9.97
C THR A 14 22.83 15.87 -10.53
N LYS A 15 21.85 15.00 -10.81
CA LYS A 15 20.53 15.40 -11.33
C LYS A 15 19.81 16.27 -10.30
N LYS A 16 19.18 17.34 -10.78
CA LYS A 16 18.41 18.27 -9.95
C LYS A 16 17.01 17.75 -9.63
N ASN A 17 16.43 16.96 -10.53
CA ASN A 17 15.05 16.47 -10.47
C ASN A 17 14.99 14.95 -10.67
N LEU A 18 14.01 14.30 -10.04
CA LEU A 18 13.63 12.91 -10.26
C LEU A 18 12.80 12.78 -11.54
N GLU A 19 13.14 11.82 -12.39
CA GLU A 19 12.32 11.40 -13.53
C GLU A 19 11.53 10.12 -13.18
N ASP A 20 10.40 9.88 -13.86
CA ASP A 20 9.58 8.69 -13.61
C ASP A 20 10.36 7.38 -13.84
N SER A 21 11.33 7.38 -14.75
CA SER A 21 12.22 6.25 -15.00
C SER A 21 13.17 5.95 -13.84
N ASP A 22 13.53 6.95 -13.04
CA ASP A 22 14.44 6.79 -11.90
C ASP A 22 13.76 6.01 -10.74
N ILE A 23 12.42 5.98 -10.69
CA ILE A 23 11.63 5.29 -9.66
C ILE A 23 11.97 3.79 -9.63
N TYR A 24 12.22 3.17 -10.78
CA TYR A 24 12.57 1.75 -10.87
C TYR A 24 13.91 1.42 -10.18
N ASN A 25 14.78 2.43 -9.99
CA ASN A 25 16.09 2.28 -9.35
C ASN A 25 16.09 2.61 -7.85
N LEU A 26 14.90 2.87 -7.26
CA LEU A 26 14.72 3.26 -5.85
C LEU A 26 13.93 2.20 -5.06
N PRO A 27 14.44 0.95 -4.93
CA PRO A 27 13.71 -0.13 -4.27
C PRO A 27 13.44 0.14 -2.79
N TYR A 28 14.35 0.81 -2.07
CA TYR A 28 14.14 1.12 -0.65
C TYR A 28 13.10 2.23 -0.45
N LEU A 29 13.09 3.25 -1.32
CA LEU A 29 12.01 4.24 -1.33
C LEU A 29 10.64 3.59 -1.61
N LYS A 30 10.58 2.68 -2.59
CA LYS A 30 9.37 1.91 -2.88
C LYS A 30 8.91 1.13 -1.65
N ALA A 31 9.82 0.42 -1.00
CA ALA A 31 9.53 -0.36 0.20
C ALA A 31 9.03 0.51 1.37
N ILE A 32 9.56 1.73 1.53
CA ILE A 32 9.06 2.71 2.51
C ILE A 32 7.62 3.10 2.21
N VAL A 33 7.29 3.36 0.94
CA VAL A 33 5.92 3.72 0.53
C VAL A 33 4.96 2.57 0.81
N GLU A 34 5.34 1.34 0.48
CA GLU A 34 4.52 0.14 0.72
C GLU A 34 4.29 -0.10 2.21
N GLU A 35 5.33 -0.03 3.05
CA GLU A 35 5.20 -0.17 4.51
C GLU A 35 4.37 0.98 5.12
N THR A 36 4.47 2.19 4.56
CA THR A 36 3.63 3.32 4.98
C THR A 36 2.16 3.04 4.67
N LEU A 37 1.86 2.54 3.47
CA LEU A 37 0.50 2.19 3.06
C LEU A 37 -0.09 1.02 3.85
N ARG A 38 0.75 0.09 4.33
CA ARG A 38 0.33 -1.01 5.20
C ARG A 38 -0.14 -0.49 6.56
N LEU A 39 0.72 0.30 7.24
CA LEU A 39 0.43 0.79 8.59
C LEU A 39 -0.57 1.95 8.61
N HIS A 40 -0.58 2.77 7.57
CA HIS A 40 -1.42 3.97 7.45
C HIS A 40 -2.21 3.93 6.14
N PRO A 41 -3.11 2.96 5.96
CA PRO A 41 -3.91 2.87 4.75
C PRO A 41 -4.79 4.11 4.62
N PRO A 42 -4.93 4.71 3.42
CA PRO A 42 -5.82 5.86 3.21
C PRO A 42 -7.28 5.57 3.59
N ALA A 43 -7.69 4.30 3.51
CA ALA A 43 -8.98 3.80 3.96
C ALA A 43 -8.78 2.63 4.93
N PRO A 44 -8.72 2.88 6.26
CA PRO A 44 -8.63 1.85 7.28
C PRO A 44 -9.81 0.88 7.26
N ILE A 45 -11.00 1.41 6.97
CA ILE A 45 -12.20 0.64 6.62
C ILE A 45 -12.47 0.94 5.14
N LEU A 46 -12.47 -0.10 4.30
CA LEU A 46 -12.69 0.08 2.86
C LEU A 46 -14.12 0.51 2.56
N LEU A 47 -14.33 1.00 1.33
CA LEU A 47 -15.65 1.39 0.85
C LEU A 47 -16.66 0.23 1.02
N PRO A 48 -17.86 0.52 1.54
CA PRO A 48 -18.84 -0.51 1.81
C PRO A 48 -19.19 -1.31 0.56
N ARG A 49 -19.31 -2.62 0.73
CA ARG A 49 -19.87 -3.52 -0.27
C ARG A 49 -21.28 -3.91 0.14
N LYS A 50 -22.05 -4.39 -0.82
CA LYS A 50 -23.41 -4.87 -0.58
C LYS A 50 -23.54 -6.28 -1.14
N ALA A 51 -24.08 -7.20 -0.35
CA ALA A 51 -24.39 -8.56 -0.80
C ALA A 51 -25.45 -8.49 -1.92
N ASP A 52 -25.17 -9.09 -3.07
CA ASP A 52 -26.06 -9.10 -4.23
C ASP A 52 -27.15 -10.18 -4.13
N ARG A 53 -26.90 -11.21 -3.32
CA ARG A 53 -27.80 -12.31 -2.99
C ARG A 53 -27.50 -12.83 -1.59
N ASP A 54 -28.41 -13.66 -1.07
CA ASP A 54 -28.15 -14.47 0.11
C ASP A 54 -26.92 -15.34 -0.12
N THR A 55 -25.97 -15.30 0.80
CA THR A 55 -24.73 -16.08 0.73
C THR A 55 -24.33 -16.57 2.11
N ASP A 56 -23.65 -17.70 2.18
CA ASP A 56 -23.03 -18.18 3.40
C ASP A 56 -21.54 -17.80 3.41
N PHE A 57 -21.04 -17.31 4.55
CA PHE A 57 -19.65 -16.93 4.74
C PHE A 57 -19.19 -17.34 6.13
N MET A 58 -18.11 -18.13 6.22
CA MET A 58 -17.57 -18.66 7.49
C MET A 58 -18.63 -19.32 8.38
N GLY A 59 -19.63 -19.99 7.78
CA GLY A 59 -20.73 -20.65 8.50
C GLY A 59 -21.89 -19.73 8.89
N TYR A 60 -21.83 -18.44 8.56
CA TYR A 60 -22.91 -17.48 8.80
C TYR A 60 -23.69 -17.18 7.53
N ARG A 61 -25.01 -17.13 7.64
CA ARG A 61 -25.88 -16.68 6.54
C ARG A 61 -25.90 -15.14 6.49
N ILE A 62 -25.48 -14.59 5.36
CA ILE A 62 -25.52 -13.17 5.03
C ILE A 62 -26.69 -12.94 4.07
N PRO A 63 -27.77 -12.26 4.51
CA PRO A 63 -28.87 -11.92 3.63
C PRO A 63 -28.46 -10.97 2.51
N LYS A 64 -29.19 -11.04 1.39
CA LYS A 64 -29.12 -10.03 0.33
C LYS A 64 -29.24 -8.61 0.90
N ASP A 65 -28.57 -7.67 0.25
CA ASP A 65 -28.55 -6.24 0.60
C ASP A 65 -27.83 -5.89 1.92
N THR A 66 -27.25 -6.88 2.61
CA THR A 66 -26.37 -6.64 3.76
C THR A 66 -25.16 -5.82 3.35
N GLN A 67 -24.86 -4.79 4.14
CA GLN A 67 -23.67 -3.96 3.98
C GLN A 67 -22.47 -4.65 4.63
N VAL A 68 -21.41 -4.85 3.86
CA VAL A 68 -20.18 -5.52 4.26
C VAL A 68 -19.04 -4.51 4.27
N PHE A 69 -18.34 -4.45 5.40
CA PHE A 69 -17.16 -3.62 5.58
C PHE A 69 -15.93 -4.51 5.69
N ILE A 70 -14.84 -4.09 5.07
CA ILE A 70 -13.54 -4.76 5.20
C ILE A 70 -12.67 -3.86 6.05
N ASN A 71 -12.26 -4.37 7.21
CA ASN A 71 -11.33 -3.69 8.10
C ASN A 71 -9.89 -3.93 7.60
N ASN A 72 -9.48 -3.10 6.65
CA ASN A 72 -8.16 -3.20 6.03
C ASN A 72 -7.03 -2.91 7.03
N TRP A 73 -7.23 -2.00 7.97
CA TRP A 73 -6.22 -1.75 9.01
C TRP A 73 -5.99 -2.98 9.88
N ALA A 74 -7.06 -3.65 10.34
CA ALA A 74 -6.92 -4.87 11.13
C ALA A 74 -6.16 -5.97 10.38
N ILE A 75 -6.46 -6.17 9.09
CA ILE A 75 -5.73 -7.13 8.25
C ILE A 75 -4.26 -6.74 8.11
N ALA A 76 -4.00 -5.46 7.84
CA ALA A 76 -2.64 -4.96 7.64
C ALA A 76 -1.79 -4.97 8.92
N THR A 77 -2.42 -5.08 10.10
CA THR A 77 -1.75 -5.17 11.41
C THR A 77 -2.00 -6.50 12.11
N ASP A 78 -2.44 -7.53 11.39
CA ASP A 78 -2.66 -8.86 11.96
C ASP A 78 -1.30 -9.51 12.29
N GLU A 79 -1.14 -9.98 13.53
CA GLU A 79 0.12 -10.59 13.99
C GLU A 79 0.32 -12.01 13.43
N ASP A 80 -0.76 -12.66 12.99
CA ASP A 80 -0.68 -13.98 12.33
C ASP A 80 -0.06 -13.87 10.92
N ASP A 81 -0.26 -12.72 10.26
CA ASP A 81 0.28 -12.45 8.91
C ASP A 81 1.55 -11.60 8.93
N TRP A 82 1.75 -10.75 9.96
CA TRP A 82 2.85 -9.79 10.03
C TRP A 82 3.65 -9.89 11.34
N GLU A 83 4.89 -10.40 11.25
CA GLU A 83 5.83 -10.38 12.38
C GLU A 83 6.11 -8.93 12.82
N ASP A 84 5.99 -8.66 14.12
CA ASP A 84 6.03 -7.31 14.70
C ASP A 84 5.12 -6.33 13.92
N ALA A 85 3.84 -6.68 13.79
CA ALA A 85 2.89 -6.05 12.89
C ALA A 85 2.85 -4.50 12.99
N LEU A 86 2.96 -3.95 14.19
CA LEU A 86 2.92 -2.50 14.44
C LEU A 86 4.27 -1.79 14.23
N SER A 87 5.36 -2.54 14.05
CA SER A 87 6.68 -1.96 13.81
C SER A 87 6.84 -1.56 12.34
N PHE A 88 7.30 -0.32 12.12
CA PHE A 88 7.64 0.19 10.79
C PHE A 88 8.97 -0.42 10.30
N LYS A 89 8.88 -1.45 9.45
CA LYS A 89 10.03 -2.18 8.89
C LYS A 89 9.93 -2.23 7.36
N PRO A 90 10.42 -1.23 6.61
CA PRO A 90 10.41 -1.27 5.14
C PRO A 90 11.08 -2.51 4.54
N GLU A 91 12.01 -3.12 5.25
CA GLU A 91 12.80 -4.27 4.81
C GLU A 91 11.94 -5.48 4.37
N ARG A 92 10.73 -5.65 4.92
CA ARG A 92 9.81 -6.74 4.50
C ARG A 92 9.34 -6.62 3.05
N PHE A 93 9.41 -5.43 2.45
CA PHE A 93 8.99 -5.21 1.06
C PHE A 93 10.13 -5.29 0.04
N LEU A 94 11.39 -5.34 0.48
CA LEU A 94 12.56 -5.33 -0.42
C LEU A 94 12.69 -6.59 -1.28
N ASP A 95 12.46 -7.76 -0.68
CA ASP A 95 12.62 -9.07 -1.34
C ASP A 95 11.27 -9.79 -1.52
N SER A 96 10.16 -9.06 -1.35
CA SER A 96 8.82 -9.61 -1.43
C SER A 96 8.19 -9.41 -2.80
N ASN A 97 7.32 -10.34 -3.18
CA ASN A 97 6.44 -10.19 -4.34
C ASN A 97 5.14 -9.44 -4.01
N PHE A 98 5.07 -8.76 -2.85
CA PHE A 98 3.89 -7.99 -2.47
C PHE A 98 3.63 -6.92 -3.53
N ASN A 99 2.38 -6.88 -3.98
CA ASN A 99 1.92 -5.84 -4.86
C ASN A 99 0.55 -5.35 -4.40
N TYR A 100 0.31 -4.06 -4.58
CA TYR A 100 -0.96 -3.44 -4.21
C TYR A 100 -2.08 -3.69 -5.25
N LYS A 101 -1.93 -4.69 -6.16
CA LYS A 101 -2.93 -5.02 -7.19
C LYS A 101 -4.09 -5.86 -6.65
N GLY A 102 -4.17 -6.04 -5.33
CA GLY A 102 -5.23 -6.79 -4.66
C GLY A 102 -5.16 -8.30 -4.89
N GLN A 103 -3.94 -8.82 -5.09
CA GLN A 103 -3.65 -10.25 -5.19
C GLN A 103 -3.12 -10.84 -3.87
N ASN A 104 -2.59 -9.98 -3.00
CA ASN A 104 -2.16 -10.29 -1.64
C ASN A 104 -3.25 -9.77 -0.68
N TYR A 105 -3.95 -10.66 0.02
CA TYR A 105 -5.08 -10.29 0.87
C TYR A 105 -4.63 -9.72 2.23
N GLU A 106 -3.40 -10.04 2.62
CA GLU A 106 -2.64 -9.49 3.74
C GLU A 106 -2.22 -8.02 3.51
N PHE A 107 -2.25 -7.53 2.26
CA PHE A 107 -1.86 -6.17 1.89
C PHE A 107 -2.86 -5.55 0.89
N LEU A 108 -3.89 -4.88 1.41
CA LEU A 108 -5.01 -4.34 0.63
C LEU A 108 -5.17 -2.80 0.72
N PRO A 109 -4.11 -1.99 0.54
CA PRO A 109 -4.19 -0.54 0.71
C PRO A 109 -5.21 0.14 -0.23
N PHE A 110 -5.56 -0.52 -1.33
CA PHE A 110 -6.54 -0.06 -2.32
C PHE A 110 -7.72 -1.03 -2.52
N GLY A 111 -7.86 -2.01 -1.62
CA GLY A 111 -8.81 -3.10 -1.72
C GLY A 111 -8.43 -4.18 -2.75
N ALA A 112 -9.38 -5.06 -3.04
CA ALA A 112 -9.24 -6.16 -3.99
C ALA A 112 -10.51 -6.42 -4.80
N GLY A 113 -10.36 -7.31 -5.79
CA GLY A 113 -11.44 -7.82 -6.63
C GLY A 113 -12.05 -6.77 -7.56
N ARG A 114 -13.30 -6.99 -7.98
CA ARG A 114 -13.97 -6.22 -9.04
C ARG A 114 -14.17 -4.72 -8.77
N ARG A 115 -13.99 -4.25 -7.53
CA ARG A 115 -14.06 -2.81 -7.19
C ARG A 115 -12.80 -2.34 -6.47
N ILE A 116 -11.66 -2.92 -6.81
CA ILE A 116 -10.37 -2.32 -6.46
C ILE A 116 -10.30 -0.89 -7.00
N LEU A 117 -9.65 0.02 -6.27
CA LEU A 117 -9.56 1.42 -6.72
C LEU A 117 -8.85 1.52 -8.08
N PRO A 118 -9.41 2.22 -9.09
CA PRO A 118 -8.87 2.22 -10.46
C PRO A 118 -7.42 2.70 -10.60
N ARG A 119 -6.95 3.58 -9.70
CA ARG A 119 -5.56 4.07 -9.71
C ARG A 119 -4.55 2.96 -9.42
N SER A 120 -4.96 1.88 -8.73
CA SER A 120 -4.06 0.76 -8.38
C SER A 120 -3.71 -0.13 -9.57
N SER A 121 -4.49 -0.13 -10.66
CA SER A 121 -4.21 -0.91 -11.87
C SER A 121 -3.40 -0.15 -12.91
N VAL A 122 -3.35 1.19 -12.82
CA VAL A 122 -2.47 2.02 -13.64
C VAL A 122 -1.10 2.03 -12.97
N GLY A 123 -0.10 1.48 -13.65
CA GLY A 123 1.29 1.40 -13.18
C GLY A 123 1.77 2.74 -12.59
N SER A 124 2.53 2.65 -11.51
CA SER A 124 2.97 3.77 -10.67
C SER A 124 3.79 4.80 -11.45
N SER A 125 3.15 5.73 -12.15
CA SER A 125 3.74 7.03 -12.47
C SER A 125 3.60 7.92 -11.23
N CYS A 126 4.63 7.87 -10.38
CA CYS A 126 4.71 8.60 -9.13
C CYS A 126 5.19 10.05 -9.36
N GLY A 127 4.49 10.81 -10.21
CA GLY A 127 4.84 12.20 -10.52
C GLY A 127 4.52 13.22 -9.41
N ALA A 128 4.00 12.80 -8.25
CA ALA A 128 3.42 13.72 -7.25
C ALA A 128 4.12 13.75 -5.88
N LEU A 129 5.14 12.92 -5.62
CA LEU A 129 5.86 12.93 -4.33
C LEU A 129 7.09 13.83 -4.30
N GLY A 130 7.53 14.37 -5.45
CA GLY A 130 8.71 15.25 -5.53
C GLY A 130 8.51 16.67 -4.97
N SER A 131 7.27 17.15 -4.85
CA SER A 131 6.97 18.53 -4.46
C SER A 131 6.76 18.74 -2.95
N GLY A 132 6.62 17.67 -2.16
CA GLY A 132 6.33 17.77 -0.72
C GLY A 132 7.56 17.89 0.19
N LEU A 133 8.74 17.49 -0.27
CA LEU A 133 9.96 17.43 0.57
C LEU A 133 10.77 18.73 0.60
N HIS A 134 10.34 19.77 -0.13
CA HIS A 134 11.02 21.09 -0.13
C HIS A 134 10.49 22.06 0.93
N ALA A 135 9.41 21.73 1.66
CA ALA A 135 8.71 22.68 2.54
C ALA A 135 8.95 22.48 4.06
N SER A 136 9.94 21.71 4.49
CA SER A 136 10.29 21.58 5.93
C SER A 136 11.79 21.68 6.22
N ALA A 137 12.49 22.48 5.43
CA ALA A 137 13.86 22.88 5.72
C ALA A 137 14.04 24.39 5.46
N VAL A 138 13.22 25.20 6.14
CA VAL A 138 13.53 26.58 6.54
C VAL A 138 12.89 26.79 7.91
#